data_AF-A0A809ZSB2-F1
#
_entry.id   AF-A0A809ZSB2-F1
#
_cell.length_a   1.000
_cell.length_b   1.000
_cell.length_c   1.000
_cell.angle_alpha   90.00
_cell.angle_beta   90.00
_cell.angle_gamma   90.00
#
_symmetry.space_group_name_H-M   'P 1'
#
loop_
_entity.id
_entity.type
_entity.pdbx_description
1 polymer ?
#
loop_
_entity_poly.entity_id
_entity_poly.type
_entity_poly.pdbx_seq_one_letter_code
_entity_poly.pdbx_strand_id
1 'polypeptide(L)'
;MFNPYDWYWRADDGRIFASARQITVDDTDPDFIAFSELTAPTPWPRDENGQQTAAELQRVLFPYQIAVDLKAYAFYLRQQKEHDGCPVTGVAGMTEVRTDLNAQTLINRYHQVAANNAAFTAPWVLPDRSTVMLDQAAINALFDQTSAFIVGTYTTYNEVITGIDGGTITTIDQIDQAFGASLRRNSPPDIGWTS
;
A
#
# COMPACT_ATOMS: atom_id res chain seq x y z
N MET A 1 -25.88 -11.23 6.18
CA MET A 1 -24.67 -11.99 5.77
C MET A 1 -23.46 -11.13 6.10
N PHE A 2 -22.38 -11.71 6.63
CA PHE A 2 -21.17 -10.94 7.00
C PHE A 2 -20.44 -10.42 5.75
N ASN A 3 -20.17 -9.11 5.69
CA ASN A 3 -19.33 -8.47 4.68
C ASN A 3 -18.28 -7.58 5.38
N PRO A 4 -17.00 -7.94 5.45
CA PRO A 4 -16.01 -7.16 6.19
C PRO A 4 -15.83 -5.74 5.66
N TYR A 5 -16.17 -5.45 4.40
CA TYR A 5 -16.08 -4.11 3.81
C TYR A 5 -17.30 -3.22 4.08
N ASP A 6 -18.37 -3.76 4.66
CA ASP A 6 -19.58 -3.01 5.00
C ASP A 6 -20.22 -3.63 6.24
N TRP A 7 -19.62 -3.33 7.40
CA TRP A 7 -20.00 -3.93 8.66
C TRP A 7 -19.64 -3.02 9.85
N TYR A 8 -20.12 -3.41 11.03
CA TYR A 8 -19.94 -2.66 12.26
C TYR A 8 -19.40 -3.53 13.39
N TRP A 9 -18.44 -2.97 14.13
CA TRP A 9 -17.83 -3.59 15.31
C TRP A 9 -18.07 -2.71 16.52
N ARG A 10 -18.62 -3.27 17.60
CA ARG A 10 -18.97 -2.51 18.80
C ARG A 10 -18.12 -2.97 19.98
N ALA A 11 -17.45 -2.04 20.64
CA ALA A 11 -16.80 -2.26 21.94
C ALA A 11 -17.81 -2.10 23.08
N ASP A 12 -17.48 -2.69 24.23
CA ASP A 12 -18.26 -2.61 25.46
C ASP A 12 -18.38 -1.18 25.99
N ASP A 13 -17.37 -0.36 25.71
CA ASP A 13 -17.33 1.06 26.09
C ASP A 13 -18.16 1.95 25.15
N GLY A 14 -18.86 1.36 24.18
CA GLY A 14 -19.75 2.05 23.27
C GLY A 14 -19.11 2.50 21.96
N ARG A 15 -17.78 2.44 21.80
CA ARG A 15 -17.14 2.79 20.52
C ARG A 15 -17.61 1.84 19.40
N ILE A 16 -17.92 2.40 18.25
CA ILE A 16 -18.39 1.64 17.07
C ILE A 16 -17.46 1.93 15.90
N PHE A 17 -16.87 0.89 15.30
CA PHE A 17 -16.08 1.01 14.08
C PHE A 17 -16.91 0.62 12.86
N ALA A 18 -16.93 1.48 11.84
CA ALA A 18 -17.62 1.27 10.57
C ALA A 18 -16.60 0.93 9.47
N SER A 19 -16.55 -0.31 9.00
CA SER A 19 -15.50 -0.71 8.05
C SER A 19 -15.63 -0.11 6.66
N ALA A 20 -16.85 0.19 6.21
CA ALA A 20 -17.09 0.85 4.92
C ALA A 20 -16.44 2.23 4.84
N ARG A 21 -16.46 2.96 5.97
CA ARG A 21 -15.90 4.31 6.08
C ARG A 21 -14.51 4.34 6.70
N GLN A 22 -14.06 3.25 7.32
CA GLN A 22 -12.79 3.14 8.04
C GLN A 22 -12.64 4.18 9.16
N ILE A 23 -13.74 4.44 9.89
CA ILE A 23 -13.78 5.40 10.99
C ILE A 23 -14.56 4.85 12.19
N THR A 24 -14.28 5.38 13.37
CA THR A 24 -15.17 5.24 14.53
C THR A 24 -16.35 6.20 14.38
N VAL A 25 -17.55 5.70 14.60
CA VAL A 25 -18.80 6.47 14.57
C VAL A 25 -19.49 6.42 15.93
N ASP A 26 -20.42 7.35 16.12
CA ASP A 26 -21.28 7.42 17.31
C ASP A 26 -22.47 6.44 17.19
N ASP A 27 -23.11 6.08 18.31
CA ASP A 27 -24.26 5.19 18.30
C ASP A 27 -25.53 5.84 17.71
N THR A 28 -25.52 7.15 17.53
CA THR A 28 -26.54 7.92 16.80
C THR A 28 -26.30 8.00 15.29
N ASP A 29 -25.23 7.40 14.77
CA ASP A 29 -24.96 7.39 13.33
C ASP A 29 -26.10 6.68 12.56
N PRO A 30 -26.71 7.34 11.55
CA PRO A 30 -27.90 6.83 10.90
C PRO A 30 -27.65 5.51 10.15
N ASP A 31 -26.46 5.33 9.59
CA ASP A 31 -26.10 4.09 8.89
C ASP A 31 -25.92 2.93 9.88
N PHE A 32 -25.37 3.21 11.06
CA PHE A 32 -25.27 2.23 12.15
C PHE A 32 -26.65 1.86 12.72
N ILE A 33 -27.56 2.82 12.89
CA ILE A 33 -28.93 2.57 13.34
C ILE A 33 -29.64 1.66 12.33
N ALA A 34 -29.61 2.01 11.05
CA ALA A 34 -30.21 1.21 9.99
C ALA A 34 -29.62 -0.21 9.89
N PHE A 35 -28.30 -0.35 10.05
CA PHE A 35 -27.65 -1.65 10.13
C PHE A 35 -28.15 -2.46 11.33
N SER A 36 -28.25 -1.83 12.50
CA SER A 36 -28.61 -2.48 13.77
C SER A 36 -30.06 -2.96 13.82
N GLU A 37 -30.96 -2.38 13.02
CA GLU A 37 -32.34 -2.87 12.82
C GLU A 37 -32.37 -4.24 12.11
N LEU A 38 -31.34 -4.53 11.31
CA LEU A 38 -31.27 -5.74 10.47
C LEU A 38 -30.30 -6.78 11.00
N THR A 39 -29.23 -6.37 11.69
CA THR A 39 -28.10 -7.23 12.07
C THR A 39 -27.38 -6.68 13.29
N ALA A 40 -27.04 -7.56 14.23
CA ALA A 40 -26.24 -7.17 15.38
C ALA A 40 -24.77 -6.92 14.98
N PRO A 41 -24.12 -5.84 15.46
CA PRO A 41 -22.69 -5.61 15.23
C PRO A 41 -21.85 -6.70 15.88
N THR A 42 -20.67 -6.97 15.31
CA THR A 42 -19.73 -7.92 15.90
C THR A 42 -19.06 -7.29 17.13
N PRO A 43 -18.92 -8.01 18.25
CA PRO A 43 -18.13 -7.51 19.37
C PRO A 43 -16.69 -7.21 18.95
N TRP A 44 -16.15 -6.08 19.38
CA TRP A 44 -14.77 -5.72 19.15
C TRP A 44 -13.85 -6.79 19.78
N PRO A 45 -12.85 -7.33 19.06
CA PRO A 45 -11.95 -8.36 19.60
C PRO A 45 -11.17 -7.85 20.82
N ARG A 46 -10.81 -8.79 21.71
CA ARG A 46 -10.08 -8.52 22.96
C ARG A 46 -8.66 -9.08 22.90
N ASP A 47 -7.75 -8.42 23.60
CA ASP A 47 -6.40 -8.91 23.84
C ASP A 47 -6.36 -9.94 24.98
N GLU A 48 -5.15 -10.39 25.35
CA GLU A 48 -4.91 -11.34 26.44
C GLU A 48 -5.37 -10.82 27.82
N ASN A 49 -5.48 -9.49 27.97
CA ASN A 49 -5.95 -8.83 29.20
C ASN A 49 -7.47 -8.54 29.16
N GLY A 50 -8.17 -8.95 28.09
CA GLY A 50 -9.60 -8.69 27.90
C GLY A 50 -9.92 -7.28 27.37
N GLN A 51 -8.93 -6.50 26.95
CA GLN A 51 -9.09 -5.13 26.47
C GLN A 51 -9.42 -5.08 24.98
N GLN A 52 -10.41 -4.26 24.60
CA GLN A 52 -10.80 -4.04 23.20
C GLN A 52 -10.00 -2.87 22.61
N THR A 53 -8.83 -3.18 22.03
CA THR A 53 -7.91 -2.18 21.48
C THR A 53 -8.05 -2.05 19.97
N ALA A 54 -7.61 -0.91 19.41
CA ALA A 54 -7.52 -0.73 17.96
C ALA A 54 -6.60 -1.78 17.30
N ALA A 55 -5.51 -2.17 17.99
CA ALA A 55 -4.60 -3.19 17.51
C ALA A 55 -5.28 -4.55 17.32
N GLU A 56 -6.15 -4.97 18.24
CA GLU A 56 -6.88 -6.23 18.09
C GLU A 56 -7.88 -6.20 16.94
N LEU A 57 -8.60 -5.09 16.78
CA LEU A 57 -9.50 -4.96 15.63
C LEU A 57 -8.72 -4.93 14.33
N GLN A 58 -7.57 -4.25 14.31
CA GLN A 58 -6.70 -4.23 13.15
C GLN A 58 -6.22 -5.63 12.78
N ARG A 59 -5.90 -6.50 13.75
CA ARG A 59 -5.50 -7.90 13.46
C ARG A 59 -6.59 -8.68 12.74
N VAL A 60 -7.84 -8.53 13.17
CA VAL A 60 -8.98 -9.21 12.52
C VAL A 60 -9.25 -8.64 11.12
N LEU A 61 -9.09 -7.33 10.95
CA LEU A 61 -9.34 -6.64 9.68
C LEU A 61 -8.15 -6.65 8.72
N PHE A 62 -6.97 -7.07 9.18
CA PHE A 62 -5.73 -7.06 8.42
C PHE A 62 -5.82 -7.81 7.07
N PRO A 63 -6.41 -9.02 6.99
CA PRO A 63 -6.52 -9.76 5.73
C PRO A 63 -7.38 -9.07 4.68
N TYR A 64 -8.23 -8.12 5.09
CA TYR A 64 -9.12 -7.37 4.21
C TYR A 64 -8.56 -6.00 3.81
N GLN A 65 -7.36 -5.64 4.29
CA GLN A 65 -6.74 -4.34 4.05
C GLN A 65 -7.61 -3.14 4.47
N ILE A 66 -8.35 -3.30 5.57
CA ILE A 66 -9.20 -2.25 6.15
C ILE A 66 -8.42 -1.62 7.30
N ALA A 67 -8.18 -0.31 7.23
CA ALA A 67 -7.47 0.43 8.25
C ALA A 67 -8.41 0.82 9.40
N VAL A 68 -8.02 0.49 10.63
CA VAL A 68 -8.72 0.90 11.86
C VAL A 68 -8.26 2.27 12.33
N ASP A 69 -7.01 2.63 11.99
CA ASP A 69 -6.40 3.90 12.37
C ASP A 69 -5.45 4.43 11.27
N LEU A 70 -4.94 5.65 11.51
CA LEU A 70 -4.02 6.33 10.61
C LEU A 70 -2.70 5.56 10.37
N LYS A 71 -2.21 4.80 11.36
CA LYS A 71 -0.97 4.04 11.23
C LYS A 71 -1.16 2.82 10.34
N ALA A 72 -2.30 2.14 10.47
CA ALA A 72 -2.69 1.06 9.58
C ALA A 72 -2.90 1.57 8.15
N TYR A 73 -3.57 2.72 8.00
CA TYR A 73 -3.71 3.36 6.69
C TYR A 73 -2.36 3.67 6.05
N ALA A 74 -1.45 4.33 6.78
CA ALA A 74 -0.09 4.61 6.31
C ALA A 74 0.69 3.34 5.94
N PHE A 75 0.50 2.26 6.70
CA PHE A 75 1.14 0.97 6.41
C PHE A 75 0.68 0.40 5.06
N TYR A 76 -0.63 0.41 4.79
CA TYR A 76 -1.20 -0.06 3.53
C TYR A 76 -0.81 0.85 2.36
N LEU A 77 -0.86 2.17 2.55
CA LEU A 77 -0.48 3.11 1.50
C LEU A 77 1.00 2.95 1.12
N ARG A 78 1.90 2.79 2.10
CA ARG A 78 3.32 2.48 1.83
C ARG A 78 3.48 1.19 1.04
N GLN A 79 2.81 0.11 1.46
CA GLN A 79 2.88 -1.17 0.74
C GLN A 79 2.36 -1.05 -0.69
N GLN A 80 1.31 -0.27 -0.88
CA GLN A 80 0.76 0.00 -2.20
C GLN A 80 1.78 0.78 -3.05
N LYS A 81 2.34 1.87 -2.52
CA LYS A 81 3.33 2.72 -3.20
C LYS A 81 4.59 1.97 -3.61
N GLU A 82 5.05 1.08 -2.75
CA GLU A 82 6.19 0.21 -3.01
C GLU A 82 5.98 -0.64 -4.27
N HIS A 83 4.75 -1.01 -4.61
CA HIS A 83 4.43 -1.92 -5.71
C HIS A 83 3.75 -1.27 -6.94
N ASP A 84 3.26 -0.04 -6.83
CA ASP A 84 2.53 0.64 -7.90
C ASP A 84 3.41 1.16 -9.05
N GLY A 85 4.74 1.04 -8.94
CA GLY A 85 5.72 1.54 -9.90
C GLY A 85 6.37 2.85 -9.47
N CYS A 86 7.51 3.16 -10.09
CA CYS A 86 8.24 4.39 -9.86
C CYS A 86 8.61 5.11 -11.16
N PRO A 87 8.70 6.46 -11.14
CA PRO A 87 9.21 7.21 -12.27
C PRO A 87 10.70 6.92 -12.46
N VAL A 88 11.13 6.85 -13.71
CA VAL A 88 12.53 6.61 -14.09
C VAL A 88 12.99 7.73 -15.02
N THR A 89 14.19 8.21 -14.81
CA THR A 89 14.84 9.25 -15.62
C THR A 89 16.20 8.77 -16.12
N GLY A 90 16.61 9.24 -17.29
CA GLY A 90 17.93 8.91 -17.84
C GLY A 90 18.12 7.47 -18.33
N VAL A 91 17.07 6.63 -18.30
CA VAL A 91 17.07 5.29 -18.92
C VAL A 91 16.35 5.38 -20.27
N ALA A 92 17.07 5.10 -21.35
CA ALA A 92 16.58 5.35 -22.70
C ALA A 92 15.25 4.62 -23.00
N GLY A 93 14.24 5.37 -23.43
CA GLY A 93 12.91 4.86 -23.75
C GLY A 93 12.05 4.50 -22.52
N MET A 94 12.54 4.73 -21.30
CA MET A 94 11.79 4.48 -20.06
C MET A 94 11.46 5.79 -19.36
N THR A 95 10.21 5.92 -18.93
CA THR A 95 9.71 7.02 -18.09
C THR A 95 9.19 6.54 -16.74
N GLU A 96 8.88 5.25 -16.64
CA GLU A 96 8.41 4.57 -15.45
C GLU A 96 8.82 3.09 -15.50
N VAL A 97 8.85 2.45 -14.33
CA VAL A 97 9.01 1.01 -14.18
C VAL A 97 8.05 0.49 -13.12
N ARG A 98 7.53 -0.73 -13.31
CA ARG A 98 6.79 -1.42 -12.25
C ARG A 98 7.74 -1.79 -11.12
N THR A 99 7.23 -1.79 -9.91
CA THR A 99 7.98 -2.16 -8.70
C THR A 99 7.31 -3.30 -7.94
N ASP A 100 6.47 -4.09 -8.61
CA ASP A 100 5.98 -5.35 -8.06
C ASP A 100 7.13 -6.35 -7.83
N LEU A 101 6.87 -7.40 -7.04
CA LEU A 101 7.89 -8.38 -6.65
C LEU A 101 8.60 -9.06 -7.84
N ASN A 102 7.90 -9.26 -8.97
CA ASN A 102 8.51 -9.85 -10.16
C ASN A 102 9.45 -8.87 -10.84
N ALA A 103 9.01 -7.61 -11.00
CA ALA A 103 9.85 -6.55 -11.56
C ALA A 103 11.10 -6.30 -10.71
N GLN A 104 10.96 -6.21 -9.39
CA GLN A 104 12.10 -6.09 -8.47
C GLN A 104 13.07 -7.27 -8.61
N THR A 105 12.55 -8.49 -8.65
CA THR A 105 13.37 -9.71 -8.83
C THR A 105 14.11 -9.69 -10.17
N LEU A 106 13.46 -9.26 -11.24
CA LEU A 106 14.05 -9.20 -12.58
C LEU A 106 15.15 -8.14 -12.65
N ILE A 107 14.90 -6.93 -12.14
CA ILE A 107 15.87 -5.84 -12.07
C ILE A 107 17.11 -6.30 -11.29
N ASN A 108 16.92 -6.95 -10.14
CA ASN A 108 18.01 -7.50 -9.34
C ASN A 108 18.84 -8.54 -10.11
N ARG A 109 18.18 -9.45 -10.84
CA ARG A 109 18.87 -10.46 -11.68
C ARG A 109 19.69 -9.81 -12.78
N TYR A 110 19.11 -8.85 -13.50
CA TYR A 110 19.83 -8.14 -14.58
C TYR A 110 21.03 -7.37 -14.03
N HIS A 111 20.87 -6.68 -12.89
CA HIS A 111 21.96 -5.98 -12.24
C HIS A 111 23.11 -6.92 -11.83
N GLN A 112 22.80 -8.08 -11.24
CA GLN A 112 23.80 -9.09 -10.87
C GLN A 112 24.58 -9.64 -12.09
N VAL A 113 23.90 -9.87 -13.21
CA VAL A 113 24.57 -10.33 -14.44
C VAL A 113 25.42 -9.22 -15.03
N ALA A 114 24.89 -8.00 -15.11
CA ALA A 114 25.59 -6.83 -15.63
C ALA A 114 26.84 -6.47 -14.80
N ALA A 115 26.82 -6.71 -13.49
CA ALA A 115 27.98 -6.52 -12.62
C ALA A 115 29.16 -7.45 -12.96
N ASN A 116 28.88 -8.63 -13.51
CA ASN A 116 29.89 -9.63 -13.89
C ASN A 116 30.19 -9.66 -15.39
N ASN A 117 29.40 -8.97 -16.21
CA ASN A 117 29.56 -8.90 -17.66
C ASN A 117 29.12 -7.52 -18.18
N ALA A 118 30.09 -6.63 -18.39
CA ALA A 118 29.83 -5.27 -18.88
C ALA A 118 29.23 -5.22 -20.30
N ALA A 119 29.40 -6.28 -21.10
CA ALA A 119 28.80 -6.42 -22.42
C ALA A 119 27.38 -7.00 -22.38
N PHE A 120 26.85 -7.33 -21.20
CA PHE A 120 25.49 -7.82 -21.05
C PHE A 120 24.49 -6.76 -21.51
N THR A 121 23.53 -7.20 -22.31
CA THR A 121 22.37 -6.40 -22.68
C THR A 121 21.11 -7.25 -22.51
N ALA A 122 19.99 -6.61 -22.18
CA ALA A 122 18.72 -7.29 -21.99
C ALA A 122 17.58 -6.51 -22.65
N PRO A 123 16.67 -7.18 -23.38
CA PRO A 123 15.44 -6.55 -23.82
C PRO A 123 14.52 -6.34 -22.60
N TRP A 124 13.99 -5.13 -22.47
CA TRP A 124 12.99 -4.77 -21.47
C TRP A 124 11.68 -4.40 -22.16
N VAL A 125 10.58 -5.00 -21.71
CA VAL A 125 9.25 -4.75 -22.28
C VAL A 125 8.61 -3.56 -21.56
N LEU A 126 8.20 -2.55 -22.32
CA LEU A 126 7.53 -1.35 -21.84
C LEU A 126 6.01 -1.56 -21.67
N PRO A 127 5.31 -0.69 -20.95
CA PRO A 127 3.86 -0.75 -20.79
C PRO A 127 3.05 -0.77 -22.10
N ASP A 128 3.58 -0.18 -23.16
CA ASP A 128 2.98 -0.13 -24.50
C ASP A 128 3.33 -1.36 -25.37
N ARG A 129 4.00 -2.37 -24.78
CA ARG A 129 4.49 -3.61 -25.41
C ARG A 129 5.65 -3.42 -26.40
N SER A 130 6.19 -2.22 -26.53
CA SER A 130 7.46 -2.03 -27.21
C SER A 130 8.61 -2.55 -26.34
N THR A 131 9.78 -2.74 -26.94
CA THR A 131 10.98 -3.18 -26.23
C THR A 131 12.09 -2.16 -26.33
N VAL A 132 12.82 -1.98 -25.24
CA VAL A 132 14.07 -1.22 -25.20
C VAL A 132 15.20 -2.18 -24.85
N MET A 133 16.37 -1.98 -25.46
CA MET A 133 17.57 -2.73 -25.07
C MET A 133 18.27 -1.96 -23.94
N LEU A 134 18.36 -2.59 -22.78
CA LEU A 134 19.11 -2.07 -21.64
C LEU A 134 20.55 -2.59 -21.72
N ASP A 135 21.51 -1.68 -21.69
CA ASP A 135 22.92 -1.98 -21.46
C ASP A 135 23.25 -1.96 -19.96
N GLN A 136 24.51 -2.23 -19.60
CA GLN A 136 24.96 -2.20 -18.21
C GLN A 136 24.65 -0.87 -17.51
N ALA A 137 24.85 0.27 -18.18
CA ALA A 137 24.62 1.58 -17.57
C ALA A 137 23.13 1.81 -17.30
N ALA A 138 22.26 1.46 -18.24
CA ALA A 138 20.81 1.52 -18.10
C ALA A 138 20.29 0.59 -17.00
N ILE A 139 20.81 -0.64 -16.92
CA ILE A 139 20.46 -1.60 -15.86
C ILE A 139 20.85 -1.06 -14.48
N ASN A 140 22.05 -0.52 -14.32
CA ASN A 140 22.50 0.06 -13.05
C ASN A 140 21.65 1.27 -12.67
N ALA A 141 21.39 2.18 -13.61
CA ALA A 141 20.54 3.34 -13.37
C ALA A 141 19.11 2.97 -12.99
N LEU A 142 18.55 1.90 -13.59
CA LEU A 142 17.23 1.39 -13.25
C LEU A 142 17.21 0.77 -11.84
N PHE A 143 18.24 -0.02 -11.50
CA PHE A 143 18.40 -0.61 -10.17
C PHE A 143 18.54 0.46 -9.09
N ASP A 144 19.39 1.46 -9.29
CA ASP A 144 19.64 2.54 -8.33
C ASP A 144 18.36 3.36 -8.07
N GLN A 145 17.65 3.75 -9.14
CA GLN A 145 16.41 4.52 -9.02
C GLN A 145 15.29 3.72 -8.34
N THR A 146 15.14 2.44 -8.69
CA THR A 146 14.13 1.57 -8.06
C THR A 146 14.43 1.35 -6.58
N SER A 147 15.70 1.10 -6.24
CA SER A 147 16.14 0.91 -4.86
C SER A 147 15.95 2.19 -4.03
N ALA A 148 16.33 3.35 -4.58
CA ALA A 148 16.15 4.65 -3.93
C ALA A 148 14.67 4.97 -3.72
N PHE A 149 13.80 4.68 -4.69
CA PHE A 149 12.36 4.85 -4.57
C PHE A 149 11.79 3.99 -3.44
N ILE A 150 12.09 2.68 -3.43
CA ILE A 150 11.61 1.75 -2.39
C ILE A 150 12.06 2.22 -1.01
N VAL A 151 13.35 2.54 -0.83
CA VAL A 151 13.87 3.09 0.44
C VAL A 151 13.17 4.40 0.82
N GLY A 152 12.87 5.26 -0.16
CA GLY A 152 12.10 6.48 0.02
C GLY A 152 10.73 6.22 0.64
N THR A 153 10.01 5.19 0.19
CA THR A 153 8.68 4.84 0.75
C THR A 153 8.74 4.49 2.24
N TYR A 154 9.79 3.80 2.69
CA TYR A 154 9.99 3.48 4.11
C TYR A 154 10.41 4.71 4.92
N THR A 155 11.20 5.61 4.32
CA THR A 155 11.58 6.89 4.93
C THR A 155 10.34 7.75 5.18
N THR A 156 9.50 7.95 4.16
CA THR A 156 8.23 8.67 4.28
C THR A 156 7.30 8.01 5.30
N TYR A 157 7.21 6.68 5.32
CA TYR A 157 6.42 5.97 6.33
C TYR A 157 6.87 6.29 7.76
N ASN A 158 8.18 6.26 8.04
CA ASN A 158 8.70 6.57 9.37
C ASN A 158 8.41 8.02 9.78
N GLU A 159 8.53 8.97 8.85
CA GLU A 159 8.15 10.37 9.07
C GLU A 159 6.65 10.51 9.37
N VAL A 160 5.80 9.81 8.62
CA VAL A 160 4.35 9.79 8.83
C VAL A 160 3.99 9.22 10.20
N ILE A 161 4.57 8.09 10.59
CA ILE A 161 4.34 7.50 11.93
C ILE A 161 4.78 8.45 13.03
N THR A 162 5.95 9.08 12.89
CA THR A 162 6.44 10.10 13.83
C THR A 162 5.47 11.28 13.89
N GLY A 163 4.93 11.70 12.75
CA GLY A 163 3.97 12.79 12.64
C GLY A 163 2.63 12.47 13.32
N ILE A 164 2.14 11.23 13.19
CA ILE A 164 0.93 10.73 13.86
C ILE A 164 1.15 10.70 15.37
N ASP A 165 2.27 10.13 15.83
CA ASP A 165 2.60 10.05 17.25
C ASP A 165 2.82 11.43 17.89
N GLY A 166 3.35 12.39 17.12
CA GLY A 166 3.49 13.78 17.53
C GLY A 166 2.23 14.63 17.37
N GLY A 167 1.13 14.07 16.84
CA GLY A 167 -0.14 14.80 16.62
C GLY A 167 -0.10 15.86 15.49
N THR A 168 0.93 15.84 14.65
CA THR A 168 1.05 16.75 13.48
C THR A 168 0.34 16.21 12.24
N ILE A 169 0.19 14.88 12.15
CA ILE A 169 -0.64 14.18 11.16
C ILE A 169 -1.85 13.60 11.89
N THR A 170 -3.03 14.07 11.51
CA THR A 170 -4.32 13.75 12.14
C THR A 170 -5.38 13.31 11.13
N THR A 171 -5.08 13.34 9.84
CA THR A 171 -6.01 12.96 8.77
C THR A 171 -5.36 12.07 7.72
N ILE A 172 -6.19 11.33 6.99
CA ILE A 172 -5.77 10.53 5.82
C ILE A 172 -5.20 11.44 4.72
N ASP A 173 -5.80 12.60 4.45
CA ASP A 173 -5.32 13.53 3.42
C ASP A 173 -3.87 13.98 3.67
N GLN A 174 -3.47 14.17 4.94
CA GLN A 174 -2.10 14.52 5.29
C GLN A 174 -1.13 13.35 5.02
N ILE A 175 -1.59 12.11 5.20
CA ILE A 175 -0.82 10.91 4.85
C ILE A 175 -0.67 10.82 3.33
N ASP A 176 -1.77 10.98 2.59
CA ASP A 176 -1.76 10.97 1.12
C ASP A 176 -0.84 12.06 0.55
N GLN A 177 -0.88 13.26 1.14
CA GLN A 177 0.02 14.35 0.76
C GLN A 177 1.49 13.99 1.00
N ALA A 178 1.82 13.33 2.12
CA ALA A 178 3.18 12.90 2.43
C ALA A 178 3.70 11.86 1.43
N PHE A 179 2.86 10.90 1.03
CA PHE A 179 3.21 9.88 0.03
C PHE A 179 3.09 10.35 -1.43
N GLY A 180 2.43 11.49 -1.69
CA GLY A 180 2.21 12.05 -3.02
C GLY A 180 1.29 11.20 -3.92
N ALA A 181 1.32 11.43 -5.24
CA ALA A 181 0.54 10.66 -6.21
C ALA A 181 1.13 9.26 -6.47
N SER A 182 0.29 8.24 -6.69
CA SER A 182 0.73 6.91 -7.12
C SER A 182 0.71 6.79 -8.63
N LEU A 183 1.58 5.94 -9.21
CA LEU A 183 1.52 5.54 -10.62
C LEU A 183 0.48 4.43 -10.88
N ARG A 184 -0.36 4.10 -9.88
CA ARG A 184 -1.42 3.10 -10.00
C ARG A 184 -2.26 3.31 -11.26
N ARG A 185 -2.31 2.30 -12.12
CA ARG A 185 -3.29 2.23 -13.19
C ARG A 185 -4.63 1.74 -12.62
N ASN A 186 -5.67 2.56 -12.69
CA ASN A 186 -7.02 2.22 -12.22
C ASN A 186 -7.64 1.12 -13.12
N SER A 187 -7.64 -0.14 -12.65
CA SER A 187 -8.43 -1.30 -13.13
C SER A 187 -8.03 -1.97 -14.48
N PRO A 188 -8.33 -3.29 -14.67
CA PRO A 188 -7.71 -4.15 -15.70
C PRO A 188 -8.34 -3.94 -17.10
N PRO A 189 -7.58 -4.16 -18.20
CA PRO A 189 -6.99 -5.45 -18.50
C PRO A 189 -5.47 -5.40 -18.43
N ASP A 190 -4.93 -5.74 -17.26
CA ASP A 190 -3.65 -6.43 -17.24
C ASP A 190 -3.92 -7.89 -17.66
N ILE A 191 -4.23 -8.06 -18.95
CA ILE A 191 -4.28 -9.37 -19.60
C ILE A 191 -2.85 -9.89 -19.65
N GLY A 192 -2.44 -10.52 -18.55
CA GLY A 192 -1.33 -11.45 -18.49
C GLY A 192 0.04 -10.82 -18.71
N TRP A 193 0.60 -10.23 -17.66
CA TRP A 193 2.04 -10.39 -17.43
C TRP A 193 2.26 -11.75 -16.78
N THR A 194 2.20 -12.81 -17.56
CA THR A 194 2.93 -14.03 -17.21
C THR A 194 4.34 -13.83 -17.77
N SER A 195 5.27 -13.45 -16.90
CA SER A 195 6.68 -13.77 -17.15
C SER A 195 6.85 -15.28 -17.33
#